data_AF-A0A1D7W9D7-F1
#
_entry.id   AF-A0A1D7W9D7-F1
#
_cell.length_a   1.000
_cell.length_b   1.000
_cell.length_c   1.000
_cell.angle_alpha   90.00
_cell.angle_beta   90.00
_cell.angle_gamma   90.00
#
_symmetry.space_group_name_H-M   'P 1'
#
loop_
_entity.id
_entity.type
_entity.pdbx_description
1 polymer ?
#
loop_
_entity_poly.entity_id
_entity_poly.type
_entity_poly.pdbx_seq_one_letter_code
_entity_poly.pdbx_strand_id
1 'polypeptide(L)'
;MFFIGLCNNEAKYDNTPHNIGKIFLIYLKQFCDEKLIHEETTIDQKYTLYIYSYSNLKIKILLLNGYINHSGVNLYTIKDKIKLENFNEEILAIYDDITLDTGIFKLFINKGTNQHNGIKN
;
A
#
# COMPACT_ATOMS: atom_id res chain seq x y z
N MET A 1 2.87 -10.86 -3.86
CA MET A 1 2.95 -9.84 -2.80
C MET A 1 2.46 -8.51 -3.33
N PHE A 2 1.55 -7.88 -2.59
CA PHE A 2 0.99 -6.55 -2.81
C PHE A 2 1.59 -5.59 -1.79
N PHE A 3 2.15 -4.50 -2.26
CA PHE A 3 2.62 -3.38 -1.46
C PHE A 3 1.49 -2.36 -1.39
N ILE A 4 0.98 -2.10 -0.18
CA ILE A 4 -0.18 -1.23 0.04
C ILE A 4 0.23 -0.10 0.98
N GLY A 5 0.03 1.14 0.55
CA GLY A 5 0.29 2.33 1.35
C GLY A 5 -1.02 2.85 1.94
N LEU A 6 -1.13 2.88 3.26
CA LEU A 6 -2.27 3.49 3.93
C LEU A 6 -2.18 5.02 3.77
N CYS A 7 -3.29 5.64 3.37
CA CYS A 7 -3.36 7.09 3.13
C CYS A 7 -4.80 7.60 3.07
N ASN A 8 -4.93 8.93 3.05
CA ASN A 8 -6.12 9.65 2.59
C ASN A 8 -5.82 10.29 1.23
N ASN A 9 -6.72 10.15 0.24
CA ASN A 9 -6.45 10.60 -1.13
C ASN A 9 -6.64 12.10 -1.38
N GLU A 10 -7.30 12.84 -0.48
CA GLU A 10 -7.52 14.27 -0.68
C GLU A 10 -6.20 15.06 -0.67
N ALA A 11 -6.07 16.04 -1.56
CA ALA A 11 -4.86 16.85 -1.71
C ALA A 11 -4.41 17.54 -0.41
N LYS A 12 -5.35 17.86 0.49
CA LYS A 12 -5.04 18.46 1.79
C LYS A 12 -4.20 17.56 2.71
N TYR A 13 -4.10 16.26 2.41
CA TYR A 13 -3.35 15.29 3.19
C TYR A 13 -2.02 14.85 2.57
N ASP A 14 -1.69 15.30 1.35
CA ASP A 14 -0.55 14.75 0.59
C ASP A 14 0.80 14.83 1.31
N ASN A 15 1.02 15.84 2.15
CA ASN A 15 2.27 16.04 2.89
C ASN A 15 2.09 15.85 4.41
N THR A 16 1.18 14.96 4.81
CA THR A 16 0.96 14.63 6.22
C THR A 16 1.64 13.31 6.59
N PRO A 17 2.05 13.11 7.87
CA PRO A 17 2.63 11.84 8.33
C PRO A 17 1.74 10.64 8.01
N HIS A 18 0.42 10.78 8.13
CA HIS A 18 -0.56 9.74 7.80
C HIS A 18 -0.58 9.29 6.34
N ASN A 19 0.08 10.02 5.44
CA ASN A 19 0.20 9.66 4.03
C ASN A 19 1.58 9.09 3.67
N ILE A 20 2.45 8.82 4.65
CA ILE A 20 3.79 8.29 4.40
C ILE A 20 3.76 6.96 3.63
N GLY A 21 2.73 6.14 3.82
CA GLY A 21 2.52 4.90 3.06
C GLY A 21 2.37 5.17 1.56
N LYS A 22 1.55 6.15 1.17
CA LYS A 22 1.40 6.58 -0.23
C LYS A 22 2.69 7.16 -0.78
N ILE A 23 3.37 8.02 -0.01
CA ILE A 23 4.64 8.63 -0.41
C ILE A 23 5.69 7.54 -0.70
N PHE A 24 5.82 6.56 0.20
CA PHE A 24 6.72 5.43 0.02
C PHE A 24 6.39 4.64 -1.25
N LEU A 25 5.10 4.34 -1.52
CA LEU A 25 4.71 3.63 -2.73
C LEU A 25 5.03 4.41 -4.01
N ILE A 26 4.92 5.74 -4.00
CA ILE A 26 5.31 6.58 -5.14
C ILE A 26 6.81 6.44 -5.42
N TYR A 27 7.65 6.49 -4.38
CA TYR A 27 9.09 6.28 -4.54
C TYR A 27 9.43 4.85 -4.97
N LEU A 28 8.75 3.83 -4.41
CA LEU A 28 8.92 2.44 -4.83
C LEU A 28 8.55 2.28 -6.30
N LYS A 29 7.46 2.91 -6.75
CA LYS A 29 7.01 2.90 -8.15
C LYS A 29 8.07 3.52 -9.06
N GLN A 30 8.62 4.68 -8.70
CA GLN A 30 9.71 5.32 -9.45
C GLN A 30 10.94 4.42 -9.55
N PHE A 31 11.35 3.82 -8.43
CA PHE A 31 12.45 2.85 -8.42
C PHE A 31 12.14 1.64 -9.33
N CYS A 32 10.93 1.11 -9.29
CA CYS A 32 10.51 0.00 -10.13
C CYS A 32 10.50 0.36 -11.61
N ASP A 33 10.05 1.56 -11.98
CA ASP A 33 10.09 2.04 -13.37
C ASP A 33 11.52 2.09 -13.92
N GLU A 34 12.49 2.47 -13.08
CA GLU A 34 13.89 2.60 -13.49
C GLU A 34 14.63 1.26 -13.55
N LYS A 35 14.23 0.28 -12.73
CA LYS A 35 15.04 -0.92 -12.46
C LYS A 35 14.40 -2.22 -12.92
N LEU A 36 13.08 -2.26 -13.08
CA LEU A 36 12.32 -3.49 -13.27
C LEU A 36 11.54 -3.49 -14.59
N ILE A 37 11.03 -4.67 -14.96
CA ILE A 37 10.18 -4.82 -16.13
C ILE A 37 8.76 -4.43 -15.72
N HIS A 38 8.21 -3.38 -16.34
CA HIS A 38 6.80 -3.03 -16.18
C HIS A 38 5.92 -4.00 -17.00
N GLU A 39 4.96 -4.64 -16.34
CA GLU A 39 4.05 -5.60 -17.00
C GLU A 39 2.68 -4.99 -17.28
N GLU A 40 2.10 -4.32 -16.27
CA GLU A 40 0.71 -3.88 -16.34
C GLU A 40 0.47 -2.66 -15.44
N THR A 41 -0.44 -1.79 -15.90
CA THR A 41 -1.06 -0.76 -15.07
C THR A 41 -2.58 -0.89 -15.19
N THR A 42 -3.26 -1.00 -14.06
CA THR A 42 -4.73 -0.95 -13.96
C THR A 42 -5.13 0.33 -13.24
N ILE A 43 -6.01 1.13 -13.85
CA ILE A 43 -6.57 2.34 -13.25
C ILE A 43 -8.09 2.15 -13.13
N ASP A 44 -8.59 2.11 -11.90
CA ASP A 44 -10.01 2.03 -11.56
C ASP A 44 -10.37 3.24 -10.68
N GLN A 45 -11.65 3.57 -10.58
CA GLN A 45 -12.11 4.65 -9.70
C GLN A 45 -11.74 4.38 -8.23
N LYS A 46 -11.63 3.11 -7.82
CA LYS A 46 -11.34 2.71 -6.44
C LYS A 46 -9.86 2.48 -6.14
N TYR A 47 -9.03 2.24 -7.15
CA TYR A 47 -7.62 1.91 -6.95
C TYR A 47 -6.77 2.12 -8.20
N THR A 48 -5.47 2.19 -7.99
CA THR A 48 -4.47 2.07 -9.06
C THR A 48 -3.52 0.93 -8.71
N LEU A 49 -3.28 0.02 -9.65
CA LEU A 49 -2.40 -1.12 -9.50
C LEU A 49 -1.30 -1.06 -10.56
N TYR A 50 -0.05 -1.14 -10.12
CA TYR A 50 1.11 -1.32 -10.99
C TYR A 50 1.71 -2.70 -10.74
N ILE A 51 2.04 -3.41 -11.82
CA ILE A 51 2.68 -4.73 -11.74
C ILE A 51 4.03 -4.66 -12.45
N TYR A 52 5.06 -5.06 -11.71
CA TYR A 52 6.42 -5.19 -12.21
C TYR A 52 6.90 -6.63 -12.01
N SER A 53 7.79 -7.09 -12.89
CA SER A 53 8.52 -8.34 -12.72
C SER A 53 9.99 -8.10 -12.40
N TYR A 54 10.49 -8.96 -11.51
CA TYR A 54 11.89 -9.10 -11.19
C TYR A 54 12.21 -10.59 -11.06
N SER A 55 12.95 -11.13 -12.04
CA SER A 55 13.17 -12.58 -12.16
C SER A 55 11.83 -13.35 -12.15
N ASN A 56 11.64 -14.29 -11.23
CA ASN A 56 10.40 -15.07 -11.11
C ASN A 56 9.40 -14.46 -10.11
N LEU A 57 9.62 -13.21 -9.68
CA LEU A 57 8.79 -12.53 -8.70
C LEU A 57 7.98 -11.41 -9.35
N LYS A 58 6.74 -11.24 -8.87
CA LYS A 58 5.89 -10.08 -9.20
C LYS A 58 5.80 -9.13 -8.02
N ILE A 59 6.11 -7.87 -8.28
CA ILE A 59 5.91 -6.75 -7.37
C ILE A 59 4.64 -6.03 -7.80
N LYS A 60 3.64 -6.03 -6.93
CA LYS A 60 2.34 -5.40 -7.17
C LYS A 60 2.21 -4.19 -6.26
N ILE A 61 2.24 -2.98 -6.79
CA ILE A 61 2.09 -1.73 -6.04
C ILE A 61 0.63 -1.30 -6.13
N LEU A 62 -0.07 -1.25 -5.00
CA LEU A 62 -1.50 -0.96 -4.93
C LEU A 62 -1.75 0.34 -4.14
N LEU A 63 -2.29 1.32 -4.84
CA LEU A 63 -2.79 2.57 -4.27
C LEU A 63 -4.31 2.48 -4.18
N LEU A 64 -4.86 2.47 -2.97
CA LEU A 64 -6.30 2.53 -2.75
C LEU A 64 -6.78 3.97 -2.79
N ASN A 65 -8.00 4.20 -3.30
CA ASN A 65 -8.67 5.48 -3.21
C ASN A 65 -9.63 5.49 -2.02
N GLY A 66 -9.62 6.57 -1.24
CA GLY A 66 -10.58 6.83 -0.18
C GLY A 66 -9.95 7.40 1.07
N TYR A 67 -10.57 7.11 2.21
CA TYR A 67 -10.08 7.49 3.52
C TYR A 67 -9.39 6.31 4.20
N ILE A 68 -8.36 6.61 5.00
CA ILE A 68 -7.53 5.63 5.69
C ILE A 68 -8.32 4.73 6.65
N ASN A 69 -9.42 5.23 7.22
CA ASN A 69 -10.32 4.46 8.08
C ASN A 69 -11.15 3.42 7.31
N HIS A 70 -11.17 3.44 5.99
CA HIS A 70 -11.88 2.48 5.14
C HIS A 70 -10.91 1.61 4.32
N SER A 71 -9.61 1.59 4.63
CA SER A 71 -8.61 0.88 3.83
C SER A 71 -8.90 -0.63 3.69
N GLY A 72 -9.18 -1.37 4.78
CA GLY A 72 -9.51 -2.79 4.67
C GLY A 72 -10.83 -3.07 3.94
N VAL A 73 -11.86 -2.26 4.18
CA VAL A 73 -13.13 -2.34 3.43
C VAL A 73 -12.90 -2.12 1.93
N ASN A 74 -12.16 -1.07 1.56
CA ASN A 74 -11.86 -0.75 0.17
C ASN A 74 -11.08 -1.89 -0.49
N LEU A 75 -10.07 -2.42 0.19
CA LEU A 75 -9.29 -3.57 -0.28
C LEU A 75 -10.17 -4.80 -0.47
N TYR A 76 -11.04 -5.11 0.50
CA TYR A 76 -11.96 -6.23 0.43
C TYR A 76 -12.89 -6.12 -0.78
N THR A 77 -13.38 -4.91 -1.10
CA THR A 77 -14.28 -4.72 -2.25
C THR A 77 -13.62 -4.94 -3.61
N ILE A 78 -12.29 -4.93 -3.69
CA ILE A 78 -11.55 -5.08 -4.95
C ILE A 78 -10.74 -6.38 -5.03
N LYS A 79 -10.70 -7.19 -3.95
CA LYS A 79 -9.85 -8.38 -3.84
C LYS A 79 -9.97 -9.34 -5.03
N ASP A 80 -11.19 -9.58 -5.51
CA ASP A 80 -11.45 -10.51 -6.60
C ASP A 80 -10.99 -9.93 -7.95
N LYS A 81 -11.12 -8.60 -8.13
CA LYS A 81 -10.62 -7.90 -9.32
C LYS A 81 -9.11 -7.96 -9.43
N ILE A 82 -8.40 -7.80 -8.30
CA ILE A 82 -6.93 -7.79 -8.26
C ILE A 82 -6.33 -9.19 -8.06
N LYS A 83 -7.16 -10.24 -7.91
CA LYS A 83 -6.74 -11.62 -7.62
C LYS A 83 -5.89 -11.71 -6.35
N LEU A 84 -6.38 -11.09 -5.28
CA LEU A 84 -5.82 -11.21 -3.92
C LEU A 84 -6.57 -12.35 -3.21
N GLU A 85 -5.85 -13.42 -2.87
CA GLU A 85 -6.44 -14.64 -2.32
C GLU A 85 -6.23 -14.73 -0.81
N ASN A 86 -5.02 -14.42 -0.33
CA ASN A 86 -4.66 -14.51 1.09
C ASN A 86 -4.12 -13.20 1.65
N PHE A 87 -4.98 -12.46 2.37
CA PHE A 87 -4.63 -11.18 2.99
C PHE A 87 -3.44 -11.26 3.95
N ASN A 88 -3.27 -12.38 4.66
CA ASN A 88 -2.24 -12.51 5.68
C ASN A 88 -0.85 -12.83 5.11
N GLU A 89 -0.79 -13.33 3.87
CA GLU A 89 0.44 -13.82 3.25
C GLU A 89 0.86 -12.98 2.04
N GLU A 90 -0.11 -12.31 1.40
CA GLU A 90 0.13 -11.59 0.15
C GLU A 90 0.21 -10.07 0.32
N ILE A 91 0.08 -9.52 1.52
CA ILE A 91 0.08 -8.07 1.75
C ILE A 91 1.28 -7.64 2.58
N LEU A 92 1.95 -6.59 2.11
CA LEU A 92 2.80 -5.72 2.91
C LEU A 92 2.16 -4.34 3.01
N ALA A 93 1.57 -4.04 4.17
CA ALA A 93 1.00 -2.74 4.48
C ALA A 93 2.08 -1.78 5.01
N ILE A 94 2.13 -0.57 4.46
CA ILE A 94 3.07 0.50 4.80
C ILE A 94 2.25 1.68 5.33
N TYR A 95 2.59 2.14 6.54
CA TYR A 95 1.84 3.15 7.28
C TYR A 95 2.75 3.85 8.31
N ASP A 96 2.28 4.95 8.89
CA ASP A 96 3.00 5.69 9.94
C ASP A 96 2.79 5.08 11.33
N ASP A 97 3.83 5.09 12.16
CA ASP A 97 3.75 4.63 13.55
C ASP A 97 4.23 5.74 14.47
N ILE A 98 3.29 6.34 15.21
CA ILE A 98 3.56 7.43 16.17
C ILE A 98 4.52 7.03 17.30
N THR A 99 4.72 5.72 17.51
CA THR A 99 5.64 5.21 18.54
C THR A 99 7.09 5.11 18.06
N LEU A 100 7.36 5.38 16.77
CA LEU A 100 8.69 5.37 16.20
C LEU A 100 9.22 6.79 16.00
N ASP A 101 10.49 6.99 16.35
CA ASP A 101 11.18 8.24 16.02
C ASP A 101 11.37 8.37 14.50
N THR A 102 11.47 9.62 14.03
CA THR A 102 11.70 9.92 12.63
C THR A 102 13.00 9.26 12.14
N GLY A 103 12.94 8.60 10.98
CA GLY A 103 14.07 7.87 10.40
C GLY A 103 14.16 6.41 10.82
N ILE A 104 13.34 5.96 11.77
CA ILE A 104 13.25 4.55 12.17
C ILE A 104 12.10 3.89 11.41
N PHE A 105 12.40 2.77 10.75
CA PHE A 105 11.39 1.85 10.23
C PHE A 105 11.55 0.48 10.87
N LYS A 106 10.46 -0.26 10.96
CA LYS A 106 10.45 -1.63 11.47
C LYS A 106 9.52 -2.49 10.64
N LEU A 107 9.96 -3.71 10.35
CA LEU A 107 9.15 -4.72 9.68
C LEU A 107 8.67 -5.73 10.72
N PHE A 108 7.40 -6.08 10.66
CA PHE A 108 6.79 -7.07 11.54
C PHE A 108 5.81 -7.93 10.78
N ILE A 109 5.63 -9.16 11.23
CA ILE A 109 4.60 -10.08 10.74
C ILE A 109 3.52 -10.14 11.82
N ASN A 110 2.25 -9.95 11.44
CA ASN A 110 1.09 -10.06 12.33
C ASN A 110 1.15 -9.16 13.60
N LYS A 111 1.62 -7.91 13.46
CA LYS A 111 1.62 -6.94 14.56
C LYS A 111 0.19 -6.46 14.84
N GLY A 112 -0.16 -6.30 16.12
CA GLY A 112 -1.42 -5.68 16.54
C GLY A 112 -1.57 -4.23 16.06
N THR A 113 -2.79 -3.69 16.11
CA THR A 113 -3.18 -2.45 15.43
C THR A 113 -2.58 -1.17 16.02
N ASN A 114 -2.11 -1.19 17.28
CA ASN A 114 -1.56 -0.03 18.01
C ASN A 114 -2.35 1.29 17.81
N GLN A 115 -3.68 1.21 17.77
CA GLN A 115 -4.61 2.34 17.53
C GLN A 115 -4.56 2.96 16.11
N HIS A 116 -3.85 2.36 15.15
CA HIS A 116 -3.90 2.78 13.75
C HIS A 116 -5.19 2.29 13.08
N ASN A 117 -6.13 3.22 12.83
CA ASN A 117 -7.46 2.90 12.31
C ASN A 117 -7.44 2.17 10.96
N GLY A 118 -6.45 2.44 10.11
CA GLY A 118 -6.33 1.75 8.82
C GLY A 118 -5.80 0.32 8.89
N ILE A 119 -5.23 -0.12 10.03
CA ILE A 119 -4.83 -1.53 10.25
C ILE A 119 -5.95 -2.27 10.98
N LYS A 120 -6.71 -1.55 11.80
CA LYS A 120 -7.84 -2.10 12.54
C LYS A 120 -8.97 -2.57 11.62
N ASN A 121 -9.19 -1.86 10.51
CA ASN A 121 -10.34 -2.03 9.61
C ASN A 121 -9.95 -2.72 8.32
#